data_AF-A0A3B9W3U8-F1
#
_entry.id   AF-A0A3B9W3U8-F1
#
_cell.length_a   1.000
_cell.length_b   1.000
_cell.length_c   1.000
_cell.angle_alpha   90.00
_cell.angle_beta   90.00
_cell.angle_gamma   90.00
#
_symmetry.space_group_name_H-M   'P 1'
#
loop_
_entity.id
_entity.type
_entity.pdbx_description
1 polymer ?
#
loop_
_entity_poly.entity_id
_entity_poly.type
_entity_poly.pdbx_seq_one_letter_code
_entity_poly.pdbx_strand_id
1 'polypeptide(L)' 'TLAAYRLFDELRKAHPGVEIESCSSGGARVDLGILERTDRIWASDCNDALERQTIQRWTGVVVPPELVGGHIGPTTSHT' A
#
# COMPACT_ATOMS: atom_id res chain seq x y z
N THR A 1 7.38 3.84 15.19
CA THR A 1 6.77 4.92 14.38
C THR A 1 7.74 6.02 13.99
N LEU A 2 8.26 6.84 14.92
CA LEU A 2 9.08 8.02 14.56
C LEU A 2 10.33 7.70 13.72
N ALA A 3 11.04 6.62 14.02
CA ALA A 3 12.21 6.21 13.24
C ALA A 3 11.83 5.83 11.79
N ALA A 4 10.70 5.16 11.59
CA ALA A 4 10.22 4.80 10.26
C ALA A 4 9.80 6.05 9.46
N TYR A 5 9.17 7.03 10.11
CA TYR A 5 8.86 8.31 9.45
C TYR A 5 10.10 9.06 9.03
N ARG A 6 11.09 9.20 9.93
CA ARG A 6 12.38 9.80 9.58
C ARG A 6 13.06 9.08 8.41
N LEU A 7 12.96 7.75 8.35
CA LEU A 7 13.52 6.99 7.24
C LEU A 7 12.85 7.35 5.90
N PHE A 8 11.51 7.37 5.84
CA PHE A 8 10.81 7.77 4.62
C PHE A 8 11.14 9.21 4.22
N ASP A 9 11.15 10.13 5.18
CA ASP A 9 11.41 11.55 4.95
C ASP A 9 12.84 11.77 4.38
N GLU A 10 13.86 11.09 4.93
CA GLU A 10 15.24 11.17 4.42
C GLU A 10 15.39 10.51 3.04
N LEU A 11 14.72 9.37 2.79
CA LEU A 11 14.76 8.70 1.48
C LEU A 11 14.16 9.58 0.38
N ARG A 12 13.00 10.20 0.63
CA ARG A 12 12.36 11.12 -0.33
C ARG A 12 13.24 12.34 -0.60
N LYS A 13 13.91 12.87 0.42
CA LYS A 13 14.84 14.00 0.28
C LYS A 13 16.06 13.63 -0.55
N ALA A 14 16.66 12.46 -0.30
CA ALA A 14 17.86 12.00 -0.99
C ALA A 14 17.57 11.54 -2.43
N HIS A 15 16.36 11.02 -2.69
CA HIS A 15 15.98 10.40 -3.96
C HIS A 15 14.59 10.87 -4.42
N PRO A 16 14.43 12.15 -4.81
CA PRO A 16 13.11 12.74 -5.10
C PRO A 16 12.38 12.12 -6.31
N GLY A 17 13.08 11.35 -7.15
CA GLY A 17 12.48 10.63 -8.29
C GLY A 17 12.11 9.18 -8.00
N VAL A 18 12.31 8.69 -6.77
CA VAL A 18 11.93 7.32 -6.39
C VAL A 18 10.52 7.32 -5.82
N GLU A 19 9.65 6.49 -6.42
CA GLU A 19 8.34 6.20 -5.88
C GLU A 19 8.43 5.10 -4.81
N ILE A 20 7.70 5.29 -3.72
CA ILE A 20 7.66 4.36 -2.58
C ILE A 20 6.25 3.79 -2.47
N GLU A 21 6.12 2.47 -2.67
CA GLU A 21 4.91 1.72 -2.32
C GLU A 21 5.08 1.07 -0.93
N SER A 22 4.25 1.47 0.03
CA SER A 22 4.31 0.94 1.39
C SER A 22 3.65 -0.44 1.49
N CYS A 23 4.22 -1.32 2.32
CA CYS A 23 3.68 -2.64 2.60
C CYS A 23 3.96 -3.04 4.05
N SER A 24 3.02 -3.74 4.67
CA SER A 24 3.17 -4.33 6.00
C SER A 24 2.36 -5.64 6.04
N SER A 25 2.86 -6.69 5.37
CA SER A 25 2.11 -7.92 5.11
C SER A 25 0.75 -7.62 4.45
N GLY A 26 0.81 -6.92 3.31
CA GLY A 26 -0.36 -6.24 2.77
C GLY A 26 -0.64 -4.93 3.49
N GLY A 27 -1.92 -4.69 3.78
CA GLY A 27 -2.43 -3.42 4.27
C GLY A 27 -2.45 -3.25 5.78
N ALA A 28 -1.64 -3.97 6.57
CA ALA A 28 -1.70 -3.85 8.03
C ALA A 28 -1.27 -2.47 8.56
N ARG A 29 -0.78 -1.58 7.69
CA ARG A 29 -0.31 -0.24 8.04
C ARG A 29 -0.70 0.79 6.97
N VAL A 30 -1.99 0.77 6.59
CA VAL A 30 -2.62 1.77 5.71
C VAL A 30 -3.25 2.86 6.58
N ASP A 31 -2.49 3.92 6.83
CA ASP A 31 -2.91 5.07 7.63
C ASP A 31 -2.38 6.38 7.05
N LEU A 32 -2.96 7.51 7.49
CA LEU A 32 -2.64 8.84 6.96
C LEU A 32 -1.16 9.20 7.13
N GLY A 33 -0.50 8.74 8.20
CA GLY A 33 0.91 9.05 8.43
C GLY A 33 1.84 8.36 7.42
N ILE A 34 1.44 7.21 6.87
CA ILE A 34 2.12 6.56 5.74
C ILE A 34 1.76 7.21 4.43
N LEU A 35 0.48 7.49 4.18
CA LEU A 35 0.04 8.12 2.93
C LEU A 35 0.68 9.49 2.70
N GLU A 36 1.03 10.23 3.76
CA GLU A 36 1.82 11.47 3.66
C GLU A 36 3.26 11.26 3.17
N ARG A 37 3.79 10.04 3.27
CA ARG A 37 5.22 9.71 3.12
C ARG A 37 5.51 8.69 2.04
N THR A 38 4.48 8.11 1.43
CA THR A 38 4.60 7.08 0.40
C THR A 38 3.63 7.39 -0.72
N ASP A 39 4.01 7.06 -1.94
CA ASP A 39 3.24 7.39 -3.13
C ASP A 39 2.11 6.39 -3.35
N ARG A 40 2.29 5.13 -2.92
CA ARG A 40 1.28 4.08 -3.01
C ARG A 40 1.29 3.16 -1.79
N ILE A 41 0.27 2.33 -1.65
CA ILE A 41 0.19 1.28 -0.64
C ILE A 41 -0.21 -0.06 -1.26
N TRP A 42 0.29 -1.16 -0.70
CA TRP A 42 -0.18 -2.51 -1.02
C TRP A 42 -1.31 -2.90 -0.05
N ALA A 43 -2.54 -2.98 -0.54
CA ALA A 43 -3.71 -3.11 0.33
C ALA A 43 -3.85 -4.49 1.03
N SER A 44 -3.32 -5.56 0.45
CA SER A 44 -3.43 -6.92 1.01
C SER A 44 -2.55 -7.89 0.24
N ASP A 45 -1.89 -8.81 0.95
CA ASP A 45 -1.18 -9.95 0.33
C ASP A 45 -2.14 -10.95 -0.33
N CYS A 46 -3.41 -10.98 0.08
CA CYS A 46 -4.44 -11.71 -0.65
C CYS A 46 -4.70 -10.99 -1.98
N ASN A 47 -4.37 -11.63 -3.09
CA ASN A 47 -4.59 -11.15 -4.45
C ASN A 47 -5.65 -11.98 -5.21
N ASP A 48 -6.42 -12.81 -4.50
CA ASP A 48 -7.61 -13.46 -5.05
C ASP A 48 -8.60 -12.42 -5.59
N ALA A 49 -9.12 -12.64 -6.79
CA ALA A 49 -9.93 -11.64 -7.48
C ALA A 49 -11.27 -11.36 -6.78
N LEU A 50 -11.84 -12.35 -6.08
CA LEU A 50 -13.11 -12.22 -5.36
C LEU A 50 -12.89 -11.53 -4.01
N GLU A 51 -11.91 -11.96 -3.22
CA GLU A 51 -11.58 -11.34 -1.93
C GLU A 51 -11.14 -9.88 -2.11
N ARG A 52 -10.39 -9.58 -3.18
CA ARG A 52 -9.98 -8.22 -3.51
C ARG A 52 -11.15 -7.26 -3.75
N GLN A 53 -12.34 -7.73 -4.14
CA GLN A 53 -13.51 -6.84 -4.30
C GLN A 53 -13.88 -6.16 -2.98
N THR A 54 -13.95 -6.94 -1.90
CA THR A 54 -14.29 -6.43 -0.56
C THR A 54 -13.17 -5.55 -0.01
N ILE A 55 -11.91 -5.99 -0.17
CA ILE A 55 -10.73 -5.24 0.29
C ILE A 55 -10.68 -3.88 -0.41
N GLN A 56 -10.75 -3.84 -1.74
CA GLN A 56 -10.70 -2.60 -2.51
C GLN A 56 -11.86 -1.66 -2.16
N ARG A 57 -13.08 -2.19 -1.99
CA ARG A 57 -14.25 -1.40 -1.61
C ARG A 57 -14.03 -0.63 -0.30
N TRP A 58 -13.47 -1.29 0.71
CA TRP A 58 -13.29 -0.68 2.03
C TRP A 58 -12.00 0.15 2.15
N THR A 59 -10.92 -0.23 1.48
CA THR A 59 -9.74 0.63 1.33
C THR A 59 -10.10 1.93 0.61
N GLY A 60 -10.96 1.86 -0.42
CA GLY A 60 -11.44 2.98 -1.22
C GLY A 60 -12.24 4.03 -0.47
N VAL A 61 -12.65 3.78 0.78
CA VAL A 61 -13.31 4.78 1.64
C VAL A 61 -12.36 5.91 2.02
N VAL A 62 -11.05 5.63 2.10
CA VAL A 62 -10.04 6.59 2.57
C VAL A 62 -8.86 6.76 1.63
N VAL A 63 -8.55 5.76 0.80
CA VAL A 63 -7.44 5.82 -0.17
C VAL A 63 -7.99 5.83 -1.59
N PRO A 64 -7.66 6.82 -2.43
CA PRO A 64 -8.14 6.82 -3.79
C PRO A 64 -7.49 5.69 -4.61
N PRO A 65 -8.20 5.09 -5.58
CA PRO A 65 -7.76 3.86 -6.26
C PRO A 65 -6.38 3.93 -6.91
N GLU A 66 -5.97 5.10 -7.41
CA GLU A 66 -4.65 5.32 -8.03
C GLU A 66 -3.48 5.10 -7.07
N LEU A 67 -3.69 5.23 -5.75
CA LEU A 67 -2.65 5.00 -4.74
C LEU A 67 -2.67 3.57 -4.21
N VAL A 68 -3.55 2.70 -4.69
CA VAL A 68 -3.69 1.32 -4.23
C VAL A 68 -3.03 0.35 -5.23
N GLY A 69 -2.04 -0.40 -4.76
CA GLY A 69 -1.43 -1.49 -5.50
C GLY A 69 -2.41 -2.62 -5.78
N GLY A 70 -2.37 -3.15 -6.99
CA GLY A 70 -3.19 -4.29 -7.44
C GLY A 70 -2.43 -5.13 -8.45
N HIS A 71 -2.19 -6.40 -8.12
CA HIS A 71 -1.52 -7.37 -8.98
C HIS A 71 -2.47 -8.52 -9.32
N ILE A 72 -2.39 -9.01 -10.56
CA ILE A 72 -3.13 -10.20 -10.99
C ILE A 72 -2.47 -11.43 -10.37
N GLY A 73 -3.24 -12.16 -9.57
CA GLY A 73 -2.82 -13.43 -8.96
C GLY A 73 -2.96 -14.63 -9.91
N PRO A 74 -2.45 -15.81 -9.50
CA PRO A 74 -2.70 -17.07 -10.20
C PRO A 74 -4.18 -17.45 -10.18
N THR A 75 -4.59 -18.38 -11.06
CA THR A 75 -5.98 -18.88 -11.12
C THR A 75 -6.46 -19.48 -9.79
N THR A 76 -5.57 -20.16 -9.07
CA THR A 76 -5.84 -20.70 -7.74
C THR A 76 -5.06 -19.90 -6.71
N SER A 77 -5.78 -19.20 -5.85
CA SER A 77 -5.19 -18.45 -4.74
C SER A 77 -4.43 -19.37 -3.76
N HIS A 78 -3.33 -18.86 -3.22
CA HIS A 78 -2.56 -19.52 -2.14
C HIS A 78 -3.06 -19.16 -0.74
N THR A 79 -3.96 -18.17 -0.65
CA THR A 79 -4.71 -17.77 0.55
C THR A 79 -6.15 -18.24 0.46
#